data_AF-A0A5C4QW47-F1
#
_entry.id   AF-A0A5C4QW47-F1
#
_cell.length_a   1.000
_cell.length_b   1.000
_cell.length_c   1.000
_cell.angle_alpha   90.00
_cell.angle_beta   90.00
_cell.angle_gamma   90.00
#
_symmetry.space_group_name_H-M   'P 1'
#
loop_
_entity.id
_entity.type
_entity.pdbx_description
1 polymer ?
#
loop_
_entity_poly.entity_id
_entity_poly.type
_entity_poly.pdbx_seq_one_letter_code
_entity_poly.pdbx_strand_id
1 'polypeptide(L)'
;MTSRIHGDLQFVRATAADVADVLAVLDHAAAWLTAAGIQQWPDRFVTEWITPAVERGETWLVRANGRTAGTVTLDWSDPVWSDCLGRAGYLHRMAVERWAVGTGSAILTWAADRARAHDAAGFHHRGDVEVGGAPGQRSGGGTRTLVSRYELLL
;
A
#
# COMPACT_ATOMS: atom_id res chain seq x y z
N MET A 1 -11.47 14.40 8.62
CA MET A 1 -10.33 13.64 8.05
C MET A 1 -9.43 13.19 9.19
N THR A 2 -9.16 11.89 9.32
CA THR A 2 -8.25 11.37 10.35
C THR A 2 -6.85 11.26 9.75
N SER A 3 -5.91 12.08 10.24
CA SER A 3 -4.49 12.06 9.83
C SER A 3 -3.65 11.38 10.90
N ARG A 4 -2.63 10.61 10.49
CA ARG A 4 -1.64 9.98 11.38
C ARG A 4 -0.23 10.28 10.89
N ILE A 5 0.71 10.46 11.82
CA ILE A 5 2.10 10.81 11.51
C ILE A 5 3.00 9.57 11.67
N HIS A 6 3.89 9.33 10.71
CA HIS A 6 4.99 8.37 10.81
C HIS A 6 6.25 8.99 10.20
N GLY A 7 7.24 9.32 11.05
CA GLY A 7 8.34 10.22 10.65
C GLY A 7 7.79 11.56 10.18
N ASP A 8 8.27 12.05 9.03
CA ASP A 8 7.84 13.32 8.42
C ASP A 8 6.60 13.17 7.50
N LEU A 9 6.01 11.97 7.43
CA LEU A 9 4.87 11.67 6.57
C LEU A 9 3.56 11.70 7.35
N GLN A 10 2.54 12.26 6.71
CA GLN A 10 1.17 12.25 7.18
C GLN A 10 0.33 11.32 6.32
N PHE A 11 -0.36 10.38 6.95
CA PHE A 11 -1.27 9.44 6.32
C PHE A 11 -2.69 9.91 6.55
N VAL A 12 -3.33 10.37 5.49
CA VAL A 12 -4.69 10.92 5.51
C VAL A 12 -5.61 9.91 4.85
N ARG A 13 -6.62 9.43 5.59
CA ARG A 13 -7.65 8.55 5.01
C ARG A 13 -8.37 9.32 3.91
N ALA A 14 -8.36 8.76 2.69
CA ALA A 14 -9.03 9.35 1.55
C ALA A 14 -10.55 9.30 1.74
N THR A 15 -11.22 10.34 1.26
CA THR A 15 -12.68 10.44 1.16
C THR A 15 -13.09 10.54 -0.30
N ALA A 16 -14.39 10.56 -0.58
CA ALA A 16 -14.88 10.75 -1.95
C ALA A 16 -14.32 12.02 -2.63
N ALA A 17 -14.04 13.06 -1.85
CA ALA A 17 -13.43 14.30 -2.36
C ALA A 17 -11.96 14.14 -2.79
N ASP A 18 -11.28 13.10 -2.31
CA ASP A 18 -9.86 12.85 -2.56
C ASP A 18 -9.62 11.86 -3.71
N VAL A 19 -10.68 11.32 -4.33
CA VAL A 19 -10.54 10.30 -5.40
C VAL A 19 -9.73 10.82 -6.58
N ALA A 20 -9.93 12.08 -6.97
CA ALA A 20 -9.17 12.70 -8.05
C ALA A 20 -7.66 12.79 -7.71
N ASP A 21 -7.30 13.12 -6.47
CA ASP A 21 -5.91 13.16 -6.02
C ASP A 21 -5.28 11.75 -6.06
N VAL A 22 -6.03 10.72 -5.65
CA VAL A 22 -5.56 9.33 -5.68
C VAL A 22 -5.30 8.88 -7.13
N LEU A 23 -6.24 9.14 -8.05
CA LEU A 23 -6.10 8.80 -9.46
C LEU A 23 -4.91 9.50 -10.10
N ALA A 24 -4.70 10.79 -9.80
CA ALA A 24 -3.58 11.55 -10.34
C ALA A 24 -2.22 10.91 -9.99
N VAL A 25 -2.03 10.52 -8.72
CA VAL A 25 -0.79 9.85 -8.27
C VAL A 25 -0.60 8.50 -9.00
N LEU A 26 -1.67 7.72 -9.16
CA LEU A 26 -1.60 6.42 -9.81
C LEU A 26 -1.33 6.53 -11.31
N ASP A 27 -1.95 7.50 -11.98
CA ASP A 27 -1.73 7.78 -13.41
C ASP A 27 -0.30 8.27 -13.66
N HIS A 28 0.26 9.11 -12.78
CA HIS A 28 1.67 9.50 -12.87
C HIS A 28 2.61 8.29 -12.74
N ALA A 29 2.33 7.39 -11.79
CA ALA A 29 3.11 6.18 -11.59
C ALA A 29 2.96 5.20 -12.77
N ALA A 30 1.76 5.03 -13.31
CA ALA A 30 1.50 4.22 -14.51
C ALA A 30 2.26 4.76 -15.73
N ALA A 31 2.18 6.08 -15.98
CA ALA A 31 2.91 6.73 -17.07
C ALA A 31 4.42 6.53 -16.94
N TRP A 32 4.96 6.59 -15.71
CA TRP A 32 6.37 6.32 -15.47
C TRP A 32 6.75 4.85 -15.74
N LEU A 33 5.94 3.88 -15.29
CA LEU A 33 6.15 2.46 -15.56
C LEU A 33 6.16 2.18 -17.07
N THR A 34 5.19 2.73 -17.80
CA THR A 34 5.12 2.63 -19.27
C THR A 34 6.36 3.22 -19.93
N ALA A 35 6.78 4.42 -19.52
CA ALA A 35 8.00 5.05 -20.04
C ALA A 35 9.27 4.23 -19.74
N ALA A 36 9.28 3.47 -18.65
CA ALA A 36 10.36 2.55 -18.28
C ALA A 36 10.26 1.17 -18.96
N GLY A 37 9.26 0.94 -19.82
CA GLY A 37 9.02 -0.35 -20.48
C GLY A 37 8.47 -1.44 -19.56
N ILE A 38 7.94 -1.07 -18.39
CA ILE A 38 7.39 -2.00 -17.39
C ILE A 38 5.87 -2.08 -17.59
N GLN A 39 5.37 -3.25 -18.02
CA GLN A 39 3.95 -3.49 -18.26
C GLN A 39 3.33 -4.23 -17.08
N GLN A 40 3.02 -3.47 -16.02
CA GLN A 40 2.43 -4.01 -14.79
C GLN A 40 1.08 -3.37 -14.45
N TRP A 41 0.91 -2.08 -14.78
CA TRP A 41 -0.28 -1.30 -14.47
C TRP A 41 -1.06 -1.00 -15.74
N PRO A 42 -2.38 -0.77 -15.64
CA PRO A 42 -3.16 -0.26 -16.75
C PRO A 42 -2.67 1.12 -17.15
N ASP A 43 -2.92 1.51 -18.41
CA ASP A 43 -2.52 2.83 -18.91
C ASP A 43 -3.15 3.98 -18.11
N ARG A 44 -4.35 3.76 -17.55
CA ARG A 44 -5.06 4.69 -16.66
C ARG A 44 -5.86 3.94 -15.61
N PHE A 45 -5.98 4.56 -14.44
CA PHE A 45 -6.92 4.13 -13.42
C PHE A 45 -8.26 4.84 -13.62
N VAL A 46 -9.36 4.12 -13.35
CA VAL A 46 -10.71 4.70 -13.37
C VAL A 46 -11.31 4.75 -11.97
N THR A 47 -12.18 5.73 -11.76
CA THR A 47 -12.83 6.02 -10.47
C THR A 47 -13.45 4.77 -9.84
N GLU A 48 -14.13 3.95 -10.64
CA GLU A 48 -14.87 2.77 -10.21
C GLU A 48 -13.98 1.72 -9.53
N TRP A 49 -12.69 1.68 -9.85
CA TRP A 49 -11.74 0.74 -9.25
C TRP A 49 -11.23 1.18 -7.88
N ILE A 50 -11.45 2.44 -7.51
CA ILE A 50 -10.88 3.05 -6.29
C ILE A 50 -11.98 3.42 -5.30
N THR A 51 -13.12 3.90 -5.78
CA THR A 51 -14.26 4.33 -4.96
C THR A 51 -14.65 3.30 -3.90
N PRO A 52 -14.79 1.99 -4.20
CA PRO A 52 -15.18 1.02 -3.16
C PRO A 52 -14.19 0.96 -1.99
N ALA A 53 -12.89 1.05 -2.24
CA ALA A 53 -11.87 1.03 -1.18
C ALA A 53 -11.81 2.36 -0.42
N VAL A 54 -12.08 3.48 -1.09
CA VAL A 54 -12.23 4.80 -0.45
C VAL A 54 -13.43 4.83 0.48
N GLU A 55 -14.58 4.29 0.05
CA GLU A 55 -15.81 4.21 0.86
C GLU A 55 -15.62 3.34 2.11
N ARG A 56 -14.89 2.22 1.99
CA ARG A 56 -14.51 1.39 3.16
C ARG A 56 -13.42 2.03 4.03
N GLY A 57 -12.84 3.14 3.59
CA GLY A 57 -11.80 3.87 4.32
C GLY A 57 -10.46 3.13 4.37
N GLU A 58 -10.19 2.34 3.33
CA GLU A 58 -8.99 1.52 3.16
C GLU A 58 -7.92 2.23 2.32
N THR A 59 -8.29 3.27 1.57
CA THR A 59 -7.36 4.10 0.78
C THR A 59 -6.85 5.30 1.58
N TRP A 60 -5.54 5.57 1.46
CA TRP A 60 -4.84 6.63 2.17
C TRP A 60 -3.97 7.44 1.21
N LEU A 61 -4.05 8.76 1.33
CA LEU A 61 -3.08 9.67 0.73
C LEU A 61 -1.92 9.89 1.71
N VAL A 62 -0.71 9.86 1.18
CA VAL A 62 0.51 10.15 1.93
C VAL A 62 0.91 11.59 1.60
N ARG A 63 1.00 12.44 2.62
CA ARG A 63 1.40 13.85 2.49
C ARG A 63 2.77 14.05 3.13
N ALA A 64 3.66 14.77 2.46
CA ALA A 64 4.93 15.25 3.02
C ALA A 64 5.00 16.76 2.82
N ASN A 65 5.27 17.53 3.88
CA ASN A 65 5.29 19.00 3.85
C ASN A 65 4.01 19.60 3.22
N GLY A 66 2.84 19.02 3.53
CA GLY A 66 1.54 19.47 3.01
C GLY A 66 1.25 19.12 1.55
N ARG A 67 2.15 18.43 0.83
CA ARG A 67 1.99 18.03 -0.57
C ARG A 67 1.77 16.53 -0.69
N THR A 68 0.98 16.08 -1.68
CA THR A 68 0.78 14.65 -1.95
C THR A 68 2.08 14.00 -2.42
N ALA A 69 2.60 13.11 -1.58
CA ALA A 69 3.81 12.33 -1.81
C ALA A 69 3.50 10.93 -2.34
N GLY A 70 2.29 10.41 -2.15
CA GLY A 70 1.92 9.09 -2.61
C GLY A 70 0.51 8.68 -2.21
N THR A 71 0.17 7.44 -2.53
CA THR A 71 -1.06 6.77 -2.12
C THR A 71 -0.79 5.32 -1.75
N VAL A 72 -1.64 4.74 -0.93
CA VAL A 72 -1.65 3.31 -0.59
C VAL A 72 -3.08 2.88 -0.26
N THR A 73 -3.47 1.70 -0.71
CA THR A 73 -4.69 1.03 -0.24
C THR A 73 -4.31 -0.14 0.66
N LEU A 74 -4.91 -0.21 1.86
CA LEU A 74 -4.74 -1.29 2.82
C LEU A 74 -6.11 -1.93 3.11
N ASP A 75 -6.35 -3.05 2.45
CA ASP A 75 -7.59 -3.83 2.52
C ASP A 75 -7.47 -4.96 3.55
N TRP A 76 -8.58 -5.41 4.13
CA TRP A 76 -8.59 -6.50 5.14
C TRP A 76 -9.13 -7.83 4.61
N SER A 77 -9.50 -7.86 3.34
CA SER A 77 -9.95 -9.05 2.62
C SER A 77 -9.58 -8.94 1.15
N ASP A 78 -8.94 -9.97 0.60
CA ASP A 78 -8.60 -10.05 -0.83
C ASP A 78 -9.15 -11.37 -1.40
N PRO A 79 -10.01 -11.34 -2.44
CA PRO A 79 -10.55 -12.54 -3.08
C PRO A 79 -9.49 -13.52 -3.58
N VAL A 80 -8.32 -13.03 -4.01
CA VAL A 80 -7.21 -13.87 -4.48
C VAL A 80 -6.68 -14.78 -3.39
N TRP A 81 -6.76 -14.34 -2.13
CA TRP A 81 -6.28 -15.06 -0.95
C TRP A 81 -7.43 -15.58 -0.09
N SER A 82 -8.62 -15.77 -0.68
CA SER A 82 -9.81 -16.24 0.03
C SER A 82 -9.70 -17.68 0.56
N ASP A 83 -8.74 -18.45 0.04
CA ASP A 83 -8.41 -19.82 0.47
C ASP A 83 -7.45 -19.86 1.67
N CYS A 84 -6.82 -18.74 2.02
CA CYS A 84 -5.87 -18.65 3.12
C CYS A 84 -6.58 -18.48 4.46
N LEU A 85 -6.36 -19.42 5.38
CA LEU A 85 -6.87 -19.33 6.75
C LEU A 85 -6.04 -18.29 7.54
N GLY A 86 -6.60 -17.12 7.84
CA GLY A 86 -5.97 -16.09 8.67
C GLY A 86 -6.58 -14.70 8.49
N ARG A 87 -6.27 -13.77 9.40
CA ARG A 87 -6.50 -12.32 9.17
C ARG A 87 -5.20 -11.73 8.65
N ALA A 88 -5.29 -10.94 7.58
CA ALA A 88 -4.15 -10.26 6.99
C ALA A 88 -4.56 -8.86 6.51
N GLY A 89 -3.58 -7.95 6.46
CA GLY A 89 -3.71 -6.70 5.73
C GLY A 89 -3.09 -6.86 4.34
N TYR A 90 -3.85 -6.51 3.31
CA TYR A 90 -3.42 -6.58 1.91
C TYR A 90 -3.14 -5.18 1.39
N LEU A 91 -1.91 -4.98 0.90
CA LEU A 91 -1.46 -3.69 0.41
C LEU A 91 -1.57 -3.65 -1.12
N HIS A 92 -2.37 -2.71 -1.62
CA HIS A 92 -2.60 -2.49 -3.04
C HIS A 92 -2.34 -1.03 -3.40
N ARG A 93 -2.20 -0.76 -4.72
CA ARG A 93 -2.17 0.60 -5.29
C ARG A 93 -1.21 1.54 -4.55
N MET A 94 -0.05 1.02 -4.14
CA MET A 94 1.00 1.83 -3.53
C MET A 94 1.81 2.53 -4.62
N ALA A 95 1.78 3.86 -4.61
CA ALA A 95 2.57 4.71 -5.50
C ALA A 95 3.20 5.85 -4.71
N VAL A 96 4.40 6.25 -5.16
CA VAL A 96 5.13 7.39 -4.62
C VAL A 96 5.43 8.34 -5.76
N GLU A 97 5.10 9.61 -5.55
CA GLU A 97 5.44 10.68 -6.47
C GLU A 97 6.95 10.83 -6.62
N ARG A 98 7.42 11.16 -7.83
CA ARG A 98 8.86 11.18 -8.14
C ARG A 98 9.66 12.14 -7.27
N TRP A 99 9.05 13.24 -6.85
CA TRP A 99 9.68 14.22 -5.95
C TRP A 99 9.86 13.71 -4.52
N ALA A 100 9.09 12.67 -4.13
CA ALA A 100 9.08 12.08 -2.80
C ALA A 100 9.72 10.68 -2.78
N VAL A 101 10.63 10.40 -3.72
CA VAL A 101 11.37 9.13 -3.77
C VAL A 101 12.07 8.83 -2.42
N GLY A 102 12.10 7.56 -2.03
CA GLY A 102 12.66 7.12 -0.75
C GLY A 102 11.65 6.99 0.40
N THR A 103 10.44 7.54 0.24
CA THR A 103 9.37 7.43 1.26
C THR A 103 8.67 6.07 1.30
N GLY A 104 8.87 5.21 0.29
CA GLY A 104 8.19 3.92 0.18
C GLY A 104 8.38 3.01 1.39
N SER A 105 9.60 2.95 1.97
CA SER A 105 9.84 2.15 3.17
C SER A 105 9.00 2.63 4.36
N ALA A 106 8.79 3.94 4.52
CA ALA A 106 7.99 4.49 5.61
C ALA A 106 6.50 4.19 5.41
N ILE A 107 6.02 4.16 4.16
CA ILE A 107 4.65 3.73 3.83
C ILE A 107 4.44 2.25 4.19
N LEU A 108 5.41 1.38 3.87
CA LEU A 108 5.36 -0.03 4.24
C LEU A 108 5.40 -0.24 5.75
N THR A 109 6.27 0.46 6.47
CA THR A 109 6.32 0.39 7.94
C THR A 109 4.99 0.83 8.56
N TRP A 110 4.42 1.94 8.09
CA TRP A 110 3.10 2.40 8.55
C TRP A 110 2.01 1.36 8.30
N ALA A 111 1.99 0.71 7.13
CA ALA A 111 1.01 -0.31 6.82
C ALA A 111 1.17 -1.56 7.71
N ALA A 112 2.42 -1.98 7.97
CA ALA A 112 2.71 -3.08 8.88
C ALA A 112 2.26 -2.77 10.31
N ASP A 113 2.51 -1.55 10.81
CA ASP A 113 2.04 -1.11 12.13
C ASP A 113 0.50 -1.08 12.19
N ARG A 114 -0.14 -0.69 11.08
CA ARG A 114 -1.60 -0.69 10.99
C ARG A 114 -2.20 -2.10 10.99
N ALA A 115 -1.55 -3.04 10.33
CA ALA A 115 -1.91 -4.46 10.36
C ALA A 115 -1.74 -5.04 11.77
N ARG A 116 -0.59 -4.81 12.42
CA ARG A 116 -0.36 -5.22 13.83
C ARG A 116 -1.41 -4.66 14.78
N ALA A 117 -1.78 -3.38 14.63
CA ALA A 117 -2.80 -2.76 15.46
C ALA A 117 -4.22 -3.28 15.17
N HIS A 118 -4.50 -3.67 13.93
CA HIS A 118 -5.74 -4.36 13.57
C HIS A 118 -5.78 -5.80 14.15
N ASP A 119 -4.61 -6.42 14.29
CA ASP A 119 -4.39 -7.79 14.76
C ASP A 119 -4.09 -7.88 16.27
N ALA A 120 -4.08 -6.76 17.01
CA ALA A 120 -4.00 -6.74 18.47
C ALA A 120 -5.20 -7.43 19.18
N ALA A 121 -6.03 -8.14 18.40
CA ALA A 121 -7.00 -9.13 18.83
C ALA A 121 -6.41 -10.55 19.11
N GLY A 122 -5.08 -10.78 19.03
CA GLY A 122 -4.45 -12.02 19.54
C GLY A 122 -3.44 -12.76 18.65
N PHE A 123 -2.85 -12.14 17.63
CA PHE A 123 -1.90 -12.80 16.72
C PHE A 123 -0.47 -12.85 17.26
N HIS A 124 0.23 -13.95 16.97
CA HIS A 124 1.64 -14.14 17.34
C HIS A 124 2.56 -14.03 16.12
N HIS A 125 3.70 -13.35 16.28
CA HIS A 125 4.74 -13.29 15.24
C HIS A 125 5.35 -14.68 15.02
N ARG A 126 5.56 -15.04 13.76
CA ARG A 126 6.07 -16.36 13.33
C ARG A 126 7.36 -16.28 12.51
N GLY A 127 8.02 -15.13 12.55
CA GLY A 127 9.28 -14.90 11.87
C GLY A 127 9.14 -14.06 10.61
N ASP A 128 10.29 -13.71 10.05
CA ASP A 128 10.43 -12.85 8.89
C ASP A 128 10.94 -13.65 7.71
N VAL A 129 10.36 -13.42 6.53
CA VAL A 129 10.76 -14.04 5.27
C VAL A 129 11.44 -12.99 4.41
N GLU A 130 12.66 -13.28 3.98
CA GLU A 130 13.38 -12.46 3.02
C GLU A 130 12.76 -12.68 1.62
N VAL A 131 12.20 -11.63 1.05
CA VAL A 131 11.65 -11.62 -0.31
C VAL A 131 12.52 -10.73 -1.19
N GLY A 132 12.81 -11.21 -2.40
CA GLY A 132 13.62 -10.51 -3.39
C GLY A 132 12.86 -10.31 -4.71
N GLY A 133 13.26 -9.26 -5.44
CA GLY A 133 12.68 -8.89 -6.73
C GLY A 133 12.03 -7.50 -6.71
N ALA A 134 11.78 -6.94 -7.88
CA ALA A 134 10.92 -5.76 -8.00
C ALA A 134 9.49 -6.10 -7.50
N PRO A 135 8.73 -5.15 -6.93
CA PRO A 135 7.36 -5.39 -6.51
C PRO A 135 6.54 -6.07 -7.63
N GLY A 136 6.05 -7.29 -7.38
CA GLY A 136 5.28 -8.09 -8.36
C GLY A 136 6.09 -9.07 -9.22
N GLN A 137 7.40 -9.20 -9.03
CA GLN A 137 8.22 -10.25 -9.68
C GLN A 137 8.60 -11.36 -8.69
N ARG A 138 8.53 -12.62 -9.13
CA ARG A 138 9.07 -13.80 -8.42
C ARG A 138 10.49 -14.15 -8.91
N SER A 139 11.33 -13.15 -9.16
CA SER A 139 12.67 -13.31 -9.73
C SER A 139 13.71 -13.01 -8.66
N GLY A 140 14.66 -13.91 -8.40
CA GLY A 140 15.64 -13.83 -7.30
C GLY A 140 16.69 -12.71 -7.37
N GLY A 141 16.53 -11.72 -8.25
CA GLY A 141 17.45 -10.59 -8.39
C GLY A 141 16.78 -9.25 -8.06
N GLY A 142 17.35 -8.50 -7.12
CA GLY A 142 16.86 -7.16 -6.71
C GLY A 142 17.09 -6.86 -5.22
N THR A 143 16.72 -5.65 -4.80
CA THR A 143 16.70 -5.24 -3.38
C THR A 143 15.87 -6.22 -2.56
N ARG A 144 16.44 -6.73 -1.47
CA ARG A 144 15.76 -7.68 -0.59
C ARG A 144 15.02 -6.94 0.52
N THR A 145 13.80 -7.39 0.81
CA THR A 145 12.96 -6.83 1.88
C THR A 145 12.51 -7.96 2.80
N LEU A 146 12.38 -7.67 4.09
CA LEU A 146 11.83 -8.61 5.07
C LEU A 146 10.31 -8.45 5.16
N VAL A 147 9.58 -9.54 5.04
CA VAL A 147 8.13 -9.60 5.28
C VAL A 147 7.87 -10.44 6.52
N SER A 148 7.28 -9.83 7.55
CA SER A 148 6.92 -10.51 8.79
C SER A 148 5.63 -11.32 8.63
N ARG A 149 5.64 -12.57 9.07
CA ARG A 149 4.46 -13.45 9.14
C ARG A 149 3.88 -13.45 10.55
N TYR A 150 2.56 -13.38 10.65
CA TYR A 150 1.82 -13.53 11.90
C TYR A 150 0.77 -14.62 11.75
N GLU A 151 0.52 -15.41 12.80
CA GLU A 151 -0.48 -16.48 12.82
C GLU A 151 -1.39 -16.33 14.04
N LEU A 152 -2.66 -16.72 13.90
CA LEU A 152 -3.58 -16.89 15.01
C LEU A 152 -3.40 -18.30 15.57
N LEU A 153 -3.18 -18.43 16.87
CA LEU A 153 -3.31 -19.72 17.55
C LEU A 153 -4.81 -19.98 17.73
N LEU A 154 -5.30 -21.06 17.12
CA LEU A 154 -6.63 -21.62 17.37
C LEU A 154 -6.69 -22.31 18.74
#